data_AF-A0A968XM19-F1
#
_entry.id   AF-A0A968XM19-F1
#
_cell.length_a   1.000
_cell.length_b   1.000
_cell.length_c   1.000
_cell.angle_alpha   90.00
_cell.angle_beta   90.00
_cell.angle_gamma   90.00
#
_symmetry.space_group_name_H-M   'P 1'
#
loop_
_entity.id
_entity.type
_entity.pdbx_description
1 polymer ?
#
loop_
_entity_poly.entity_id
_entity_poly.type
_entity_poly.pdbx_seq_one_letter_code
_entity_poly.pdbx_strand_id
1 'polypeptide(L)'
;MPIESEILQVATKRLPFAYPIYTQGYEKYFDLQDQWANSLERVLTFGRQGLFAHDNTHHALAMAYGAVECLSKSGKFDKKRGLNIVWSLLNTLLKISRKDEFI
;
A
#
# COMPACT_ATOMS: atom_id res chain seq x y z
N MET A 1 19.27 36.08 6.54
CA MET A 1 18.72 36.83 7.71
C MET A 1 17.67 35.97 8.37
N PRO A 2 17.68 35.80 9.69
CA PRO A 2 16.53 35.22 10.39
C PRO A 2 15.33 36.15 10.26
N ILE A 3 14.14 35.56 10.07
CA ILE A 3 12.87 36.27 10.05
C ILE A 3 12.25 36.08 11.43
N GLU A 4 12.01 37.17 12.15
CA GLU A 4 11.19 37.16 13.36
C GLU A 4 9.73 37.32 12.96
N SER A 5 8.88 36.38 13.39
CA SER A 5 7.43 36.48 13.19
C SER A 5 6.67 35.94 14.38
N GLU A 6 5.47 36.45 14.59
CA GLU A 6 4.54 35.95 15.61
C GLU A 6 3.91 34.63 15.15
N ILE A 7 3.82 33.64 16.05
CA ILE A 7 3.09 32.40 15.79
C ILE A 7 1.59 32.68 15.98
N LEU A 8 0.85 32.69 14.87
CA LEU A 8 -0.60 32.90 14.90
C LEU A 8 -1.37 31.66 15.39
N GLN A 9 -0.91 30.46 15.04
CA GLN A 9 -1.59 29.22 15.41
C GLN A 9 -0.66 27.99 15.32
N VAL A 10 -0.89 27.01 16.19
CA VAL A 10 -0.29 25.68 16.13
C VAL A 10 -1.39 24.62 16.16
N ALA A 11 -1.27 23.61 15.30
CA ALA A 11 -2.16 22.45 15.31
C ALA A 11 -1.33 21.16 15.36
N THR A 12 -1.76 20.21 16.19
CA THR A 12 -1.18 18.87 16.27
C THR A 12 -2.27 17.84 16.11
N LYS A 13 -1.95 16.73 15.43
CA LYS A 13 -2.85 15.59 15.30
C LYS A 13 -2.04 14.31 15.43
N ARG A 14 -2.41 13.47 16.40
CA ARG A 14 -1.85 12.14 16.54
C ARG A 14 -2.65 11.16 15.69
N LEU A 15 -1.98 10.50 14.76
CA LEU A 15 -2.56 9.45 13.94
C LEU A 15 -2.02 8.10 14.43
N PRO A 16 -2.86 7.21 14.98
CA PRO A 16 -2.39 5.92 15.51
C PRO A 16 -1.81 5.01 14.43
N PHE A 17 -2.29 5.15 13.18
CA PHE A 17 -1.91 4.29 12.05
C PHE A 17 -1.31 5.13 10.89
N ALA A 18 -0.39 6.04 11.23
CA ALA A 18 0.29 6.87 10.22
C ALA A 18 1.15 6.02 9.26
N TYR A 19 1.80 5.01 9.80
CA TYR A 19 2.70 4.10 9.08
C TYR A 19 2.41 2.65 9.48
N PRO A 20 2.54 1.69 8.53
CA PRO A 20 2.77 0.29 8.88
C PRO A 20 4.03 0.19 9.74
N ILE A 21 3.96 -0.57 10.82
CA ILE A 21 5.11 -0.82 11.69
C ILE A 21 5.36 -2.32 11.66
N TYR A 22 6.53 -2.71 11.18
CA TYR A 22 6.98 -4.10 11.13
C TYR A 22 7.55 -4.52 12.48
N THR A 23 6.67 -4.76 13.44
CA THR A 23 7.08 -5.41 14.69
C THR A 23 7.42 -6.87 14.41
N GLN A 24 8.35 -7.45 15.14
CA GLN A 24 8.69 -8.86 14.97
C GLN A 24 7.44 -9.76 15.02
N GLY A 25 7.25 -10.60 14.00
CA GLY A 25 6.11 -11.51 13.89
C GLY A 25 4.81 -10.87 13.40
N TYR A 26 4.83 -9.62 12.90
CA TYR A 26 3.67 -8.97 12.30
C TYR A 26 3.11 -9.75 11.10
N GLU A 27 3.99 -10.45 10.38
CA GLU A 27 3.71 -11.20 9.16
C GLU A 27 2.59 -12.20 9.39
N LYS A 28 2.63 -12.94 10.51
CA LYS A 28 1.58 -13.90 10.88
C LYS A 28 0.19 -13.27 10.95
N TYR A 29 0.10 -12.07 11.50
CA TYR A 29 -1.18 -11.37 11.67
C TYR A 29 -1.62 -10.67 10.38
N PHE A 30 -0.67 -10.16 9.62
CA PHE A 30 -0.92 -9.58 8.31
C PHE A 30 -1.39 -10.65 7.32
N ASP A 31 -0.72 -11.80 7.24
CA ASP A 31 -1.06 -12.91 6.36
C ASP A 31 -2.48 -13.43 6.60
N LEU A 32 -2.92 -13.50 7.87
CA LEU A 32 -4.29 -13.89 8.20
C LEU A 32 -5.32 -12.89 7.65
N GLN A 33 -5.04 -11.60 7.76
CA GLN A 33 -5.91 -10.54 7.24
C GLN A 33 -5.88 -10.48 5.71
N ASP A 34 -4.70 -10.62 5.10
CA ASP A 34 -4.52 -10.62 3.66
C ASP A 34 -5.21 -11.84 3.02
N GLN A 35 -5.07 -13.03 3.60
CA GLN A 35 -5.79 -14.23 3.16
C GLN A 35 -7.30 -14.07 3.27
N TRP A 36 -7.80 -13.52 4.38
CA TRP A 36 -9.22 -13.24 4.53
C TRP A 36 -9.71 -12.23 3.49
N ALA A 37 -9.00 -11.11 3.29
CA ALA A 37 -9.36 -10.11 2.30
C ALA A 37 -9.36 -10.68 0.87
N ASN A 38 -8.36 -11.51 0.53
CA ASN A 38 -8.26 -12.19 -0.75
C ASN A 38 -9.35 -13.25 -0.98
N SER A 39 -10.02 -13.72 0.08
CA SER A 39 -11.17 -14.64 -0.03
C SER A 39 -12.47 -13.93 -0.43
N LEU A 40 -12.55 -12.60 -0.27
CA LEU A 40 -13.74 -11.83 -0.59
C LEU A 40 -13.84 -11.60 -2.11
N GLU A 41 -14.93 -12.06 -2.71
CA GLU A 41 -15.20 -11.76 -4.11
C GLU A 41 -15.41 -10.26 -4.32
N ARG A 42 -14.85 -9.75 -5.43
CA ARG A 42 -15.01 -8.35 -5.87
C ARG A 42 -14.47 -7.30 -4.90
N VAL A 43 -13.60 -7.71 -3.96
CA VAL A 43 -12.81 -6.82 -3.11
C VAL A 43 -11.35 -6.91 -3.52
N LEU A 44 -10.67 -5.77 -3.56
CA LEU A 44 -9.24 -5.67 -3.79
C LEU A 44 -8.65 -4.67 -2.80
N THR A 45 -7.65 -5.10 -2.05
CA THR A 45 -6.86 -4.23 -1.16
C THR A 45 -5.60 -3.78 -1.87
N PHE A 46 -5.22 -2.51 -1.69
CA PHE A 46 -3.96 -1.96 -2.19
C PHE A 46 -3.55 -0.74 -1.34
N GLY A 47 -2.37 -0.19 -1.62
CA GLY A 47 -1.87 1.01 -0.95
C GLY A 47 -1.27 0.73 0.42
N ARG A 48 -0.88 1.81 1.12
CA ARG A 48 -0.13 1.77 2.38
C ARG A 48 -0.69 0.81 3.43
N GLN A 49 -1.97 0.93 3.74
CA GLN A 49 -2.61 0.09 4.76
C GLN A 49 -3.13 -1.23 4.18
N GLY A 50 -3.59 -1.23 2.93
CA GLY A 50 -4.13 -2.43 2.29
C GLY A 50 -3.09 -3.51 2.03
N LEU A 51 -1.86 -3.12 1.69
CA LEU A 51 -0.71 -4.02 1.54
C LEU A 51 0.24 -4.01 2.73
N PHE A 52 -0.09 -3.23 3.77
CA PHE A 52 0.79 -2.97 4.92
C PHE A 52 2.22 -2.59 4.47
N ALA A 53 2.34 -1.75 3.45
CA ALA A 53 3.61 -1.33 2.84
C ALA A 53 3.90 0.14 3.16
N HIS A 54 5.18 0.51 3.29
CA HIS A 54 5.58 1.93 3.34
C HIS A 54 5.39 2.60 1.98
N ASP A 55 4.13 2.87 1.66
CA ASP A 55 3.69 3.27 0.34
C ASP A 55 3.40 4.77 0.26
N ASN A 56 3.52 5.38 -0.92
CA ASN A 56 3.25 6.81 -1.12
C ASN A 56 2.04 7.01 -2.04
N THR A 57 1.44 8.20 -2.02
CA THR A 57 0.21 8.51 -2.75
C THR A 57 0.28 8.13 -4.24
N HIS A 58 1.41 8.37 -4.89
CA HIS A 58 1.57 8.07 -6.31
C HIS A 58 1.55 6.56 -6.60
N HIS A 59 2.06 5.72 -5.71
CA HIS A 59 1.97 4.27 -5.85
C HIS A 59 0.55 3.77 -5.61
N ALA A 60 -0.13 4.28 -4.58
CA ALA A 60 -1.53 3.93 -4.31
C ALA A 60 -2.44 4.27 -5.51
N LEU A 61 -2.22 5.43 -6.13
CA LEU A 61 -2.91 5.82 -7.36
C LEU A 61 -2.54 4.91 -8.54
N ALA A 62 -1.26 4.60 -8.74
CA ALA A 62 -0.84 3.70 -9.81
C ALA A 62 -1.41 2.28 -9.66
N MET A 63 -1.49 1.75 -8.44
CA MET A 63 -2.16 0.48 -8.14
C MET A 63 -3.66 0.55 -8.43
N ALA A 64 -4.33 1.65 -8.06
CA ALA A 64 -5.73 1.86 -8.37
C ALA A 64 -5.99 1.89 -9.88
N TYR A 65 -5.16 2.60 -10.66
CA TYR A 65 -5.27 2.62 -12.11
C TYR A 65 -5.07 1.23 -12.71
N GLY A 66 -4.03 0.49 -12.29
CA GLY A 66 -3.80 -0.89 -12.74
C GLY A 66 -4.95 -1.84 -12.38
N ALA A 67 -5.58 -1.65 -11.22
CA ALA A 67 -6.76 -2.41 -10.82
C ALA A 67 -7.97 -2.13 -11.72
N VAL A 68 -8.19 -0.87 -12.09
CA VAL A 68 -9.27 -0.48 -13.01
C VAL A 68 -9.01 -1.01 -14.42
N GLU A 69 -7.75 -1.03 -14.89
CA GLU A 69 -7.38 -1.62 -16.19
C GLU A 69 -7.64 -3.13 -16.27
N CYS A 70 -7.61 -3.82 -15.12
CA CYS A 70 -8.00 -5.23 -15.03
C CYS A 70 -9.52 -5.43 -15.19
N LEU A 71 -10.35 -4.38 -15.06
CA LEU A 71 -11.79 -4.51 -15.16
C LEU A 71 -12.24 -4.45 -16.63
N SER A 72 -12.89 -5.51 -17.10
CA SER A 72 -13.49 -5.54 -18.44
C SER A 72 -14.75 -4.67 -18.51
N LYS A 73 -15.18 -4.33 -19.73
CA LYS A 73 -16.47 -3.65 -19.97
C LYS A 73 -17.68 -4.43 -19.42
N SER A 74 -17.56 -5.74 -19.27
CA SER A 74 -18.60 -6.60 -18.68
C SER A 74 -18.47 -6.73 -17.16
N GLY A 75 -17.61 -5.94 -16.51
CA GLY A 75 -17.36 -5.99 -15.06
C GLY A 75 -16.61 -7.24 -14.59
N LYS A 76 -15.94 -7.96 -15.49
CA LYS A 76 -15.11 -9.12 -15.13
C LYS A 76 -13.68 -8.66 -14.87
N PHE A 77 -13.10 -9.11 -13.76
CA PHE A 77 -11.72 -8.80 -13.40
C PHE A 77 -10.75 -9.78 -14.09
N ASP A 78 -9.94 -9.27 -15.02
CA ASP A 78 -8.89 -10.01 -15.73
C ASP A 78 -7.53 -9.69 -15.13
N LYS A 79 -7.04 -10.61 -14.28
CA LYS A 79 -5.75 -10.47 -13.60
C LYS A 79 -4.57 -10.35 -14.57
N LYS A 80 -4.69 -10.84 -15.82
CA LYS A 80 -3.60 -10.83 -16.82
C LYS A 80 -3.40 -9.46 -17.48
N ARG A 81 -4.34 -8.52 -17.34
CA ARG A 81 -4.29 -7.21 -18.02
C ARG A 81 -3.42 -6.17 -17.31
N GLY A 82 -3.44 -6.10 -15.98
CA GLY A 82 -2.72 -5.07 -15.20
C GLY A 82 -1.39 -5.52 -14.59
N LEU A 83 -0.91 -6.71 -14.98
CA LEU A 83 0.24 -7.40 -14.36
C LEU A 83 1.54 -6.57 -14.41
N ASN A 84 1.71 -5.67 -15.39
CA ASN A 84 2.95 -4.90 -15.58
C ASN A 84 3.14 -3.73 -14.60
N ILE A 85 2.08 -3.05 -14.20
CA ILE A 85 2.18 -1.86 -13.32
C ILE A 85 2.34 -2.30 -11.86
N VAL A 86 1.54 -3.28 -11.45
CA VAL A 86 1.53 -3.80 -10.08
C VAL A 86 2.84 -4.53 -9.75
N TRP A 87 3.40 -5.33 -10.68
CA TRP A 87 4.69 -6.00 -10.48
C TRP A 87 5.90 -5.05 -10.49
N SER A 88 5.87 -4.00 -11.30
CA SER A 88 6.93 -2.98 -11.31
C SER A 88 7.02 -2.24 -9.96
N LEU A 89 5.86 -1.94 -9.37
CA LEU A 89 5.76 -1.25 -8.08
C LEU A 89 6.04 -2.18 -6.89
N LEU A 90 5.53 -3.42 -6.90
CA LEU A 90 5.85 -4.46 -5.92
C LEU A 90 7.36 -4.76 -5.89
N ASN A 91 8.04 -4.84 -7.04
CA ASN A 91 9.50 -5.03 -7.08
C ASN A 91 10.30 -3.83 -6.56
N THR A 92 9.71 -2.63 -6.51
CA THR A 92 10.36 -1.43 -5.98
C THR A 92 10.15 -1.31 -4.46
N LEU A 93 8.97 -1.70 -3.96
CA LEU A 93 8.61 -1.62 -2.53
C LEU A 93 9.01 -2.88 -1.73
N LEU A 94 8.87 -4.09 -2.29
CA LEU A 94 9.22 -5.34 -1.60
C LEU A 94 10.73 -5.58 -1.46
N LYS A 95 11.58 -4.89 -2.23
CA LYS A 95 13.04 -4.91 -2.00
C LYS A 95 13.44 -4.35 -0.62
N ILE A 96 12.53 -3.65 0.06
CA ILE A 96 12.74 -3.14 1.43
C ILE A 96 12.17 -4.11 2.48
N SER A 97 11.16 -4.92 2.15
CA SER A 97 10.46 -5.80 3.10
C SER A 97 10.88 -7.27 3.06
N ARG A 98 11.56 -7.76 2.00
CA ARG A 98 12.05 -9.15 1.89
C ARG A 98 13.58 -9.23 1.79
N LYS A 99 14.30 -8.54 2.68
CA LYS A 99 15.76 -8.61 2.73
C LYS A 99 16.32 -9.90 3.38
N ASP A 100 15.48 -10.88 3.70
CA ASP A 100 15.88 -12.10 4.40
C ASP A 100 15.94 -13.38 3.52
N GLU A 101 15.83 -13.27 2.18
CA GLU A 101 15.97 -14.42 1.27
C GLU A 101 17.28 -14.43 0.44
N PHE A 102 18.33 -13.75 0.91
CA PHE A 102 19.69 -13.92 0.38
C PHE A 102 20.69 -14.21 1.51
N ILE A 103 20.56 -15.38 2.13
CA ILE A 103 21.66 -16.22 2.62
C ILE A 103 21.34 -17.65 2.21
#